data_AF-A0A1G7UV46-F1
#
_entry.id   AF-A0A1G7UV46-F1
#
_cell.length_a   1.000
_cell.length_b   1.000
_cell.length_c   1.000
_cell.angle_alpha   90.00
_cell.angle_beta   90.00
_cell.angle_gamma   90.00
#
_symmetry.space_group_name_H-M   'P 1'
#
loop_
_entity.id
_entity.type
_entity.pdbx_description
1 polymer ?
#
loop_
_entity_poly.entity_id
_entity_poly.type
_entity_poly.pdbx_seq_one_letter_code
_entity_poly.pdbx_strand_id
1 'polypeptide(L)'
;MPSKPKKQPRWYFSLRSPYSWFAYHDLSSQYPDVLDAVRWVPTWEPDELSSSLLAEAGIKLPYVPMSVEKGRYILQDVRRMAKDRGLAMTWPVDRNPVWEVSHLAYLAAEEEGAGREFVAAASRARWERGRDISDPDVMSDIAGDLGLDPVRLATAAQDSRLRGLAVQRLEEVWRDGVFGVPFFIVGHEKFWGVDRLPQFVDALRELRVREDPGTWQGLVPAGPAGDMGHAGGCG
;
A
#
# COMPACT_ATOMS: atom_id res chain seq x y z
N MET A 1 22.33 -1.03 24.19
CA MET A 1 21.23 -0.18 23.69
C MET A 1 20.07 -1.09 23.33
N PRO A 2 18.83 -0.84 23.78
CA PRO A 2 17.69 -1.63 23.31
C PRO A 2 17.61 -1.50 21.79
N SER A 3 17.49 -2.61 21.07
CA SER A 3 17.33 -2.57 19.61
C SER A 3 16.07 -1.77 19.29
N LYS A 4 16.15 -0.85 18.31
CA LYS A 4 14.95 -0.17 17.82
C LYS A 4 13.95 -1.25 17.39
N PRO A 5 12.66 -1.13 17.72
CA PRO A 5 11.66 -2.07 17.25
C PRO A 5 11.74 -2.13 15.72
N LYS A 6 11.89 -3.33 15.17
CA LYS A 6 11.96 -3.52 13.73
C LYS A 6 10.65 -3.05 13.12
N LYS A 7 10.73 -2.08 12.19
CA LYS A 7 9.55 -1.56 11.50
C LYS A 7 8.95 -2.68 10.64
N GLN A 8 7.66 -3.00 10.86
CA GLN A 8 6.92 -4.00 10.08
C GLN A 8 7.01 -3.72 8.56
N PRO A 9 7.12 -4.74 7.69
CA PRO A 9 7.05 -4.56 6.24
C PRO A 9 5.81 -3.77 5.82
N ARG A 10 5.95 -2.86 4.85
CA ARG A 10 4.88 -1.95 4.44
C ARG A 10 4.61 -2.05 2.95
N TRP A 11 3.34 -1.97 2.59
CA TRP A 11 2.85 -1.75 1.24
C TRP A 11 2.03 -0.46 1.21
N TYR A 12 2.52 0.53 0.47
CA TYR A 12 1.81 1.76 0.20
C TYR A 12 0.99 1.63 -1.09
N PHE A 13 -0.27 2.03 -1.00
CA PHE A 13 -1.23 1.90 -2.10
C PHE A 13 -2.13 3.12 -2.21
N SER A 14 -2.73 3.31 -3.38
CA SER A 14 -3.81 4.28 -3.56
C SER A 14 -4.96 3.62 -4.30
N LEU A 15 -6.20 3.86 -3.85
CA LEU A 15 -7.39 3.30 -4.50
C LEU A 15 -7.58 3.84 -5.92
N ARG A 16 -7.00 5.00 -6.23
CA ARG A 16 -7.03 5.59 -7.57
C ARG A 16 -6.01 5.00 -8.55
N SER A 17 -5.04 4.23 -8.05
CA SER A 17 -3.92 3.72 -8.86
C SER A 17 -4.24 2.35 -9.45
N PRO A 18 -4.26 2.20 -10.79
CA PRO A 18 -4.48 0.89 -11.41
C PRO A 18 -3.33 -0.07 -11.10
N TYR A 19 -2.10 0.44 -10.93
CA TYR A 19 -0.95 -0.38 -10.55
C TYR A 19 -1.04 -0.88 -9.09
N SER A 20 -1.67 -0.11 -8.19
CA SER A 20 -1.99 -0.60 -6.84
C SER A 20 -3.05 -1.70 -6.87
N TRP A 21 -4.04 -1.60 -7.77
CA TRP A 21 -5.01 -2.67 -8.00
C TRP A 21 -4.34 -3.95 -8.54
N PHE A 22 -3.40 -3.83 -9.48
CA PHE A 22 -2.62 -4.99 -9.93
C PHE A 22 -1.77 -5.60 -8.83
N ALA A 23 -1.09 -4.77 -8.02
CA ALA A 23 -0.34 -5.28 -6.87
C ALA A 23 -1.25 -6.01 -5.87
N TYR A 24 -2.44 -5.48 -5.58
CA TYR A 24 -3.45 -6.16 -4.77
C TYR A 24 -3.84 -7.52 -5.36
N HIS A 25 -4.15 -7.55 -6.66
CA HIS A 25 -4.52 -8.79 -7.35
C HIS A 25 -3.41 -9.83 -7.28
N ASP A 26 -2.17 -9.44 -7.59
CA ASP A 26 -1.03 -10.36 -7.60
C ASP A 26 -0.71 -10.85 -6.18
N LEU A 27 -0.72 -9.96 -5.17
CA LEU A 27 -0.53 -10.35 -3.78
C LEU A 27 -1.62 -11.30 -3.28
N SER A 28 -2.88 -11.02 -3.56
CA SER A 28 -4.00 -11.85 -3.09
C SER A 28 -4.07 -13.21 -3.77
N SER A 29 -3.71 -13.28 -5.06
CA SER A 29 -3.79 -14.52 -5.83
C SER A 29 -2.53 -15.39 -5.78
N GLN A 30 -1.34 -14.77 -5.71
CA GLN A 30 -0.05 -15.48 -5.84
C GLN A 30 0.76 -15.48 -4.54
N TYR A 31 0.58 -14.48 -3.68
CA TYR A 31 1.42 -14.29 -2.49
C TYR A 31 0.59 -13.99 -1.21
N PRO A 32 -0.42 -14.81 -0.87
CA PRO A 32 -1.29 -14.54 0.29
C PRO A 32 -0.50 -14.48 1.60
N ASP A 33 0.57 -15.28 1.74
CA ASP A 33 1.48 -15.27 2.89
C ASP A 33 2.21 -13.93 3.07
N VAL A 34 2.48 -13.24 1.96
CA VAL A 34 3.08 -11.90 1.95
C VAL A 34 2.02 -10.85 2.25
N LEU A 35 0.85 -10.96 1.60
CA LEU A 35 -0.27 -10.05 1.83
C LEU A 35 -0.67 -9.98 3.31
N ASP A 36 -0.60 -11.13 4.00
CA ASP A 36 -0.87 -11.25 5.43
C ASP A 36 0.19 -10.62 6.33
N ALA A 37 1.45 -10.66 5.90
CA ALA A 37 2.59 -10.20 6.70
C ALA A 37 2.86 -8.68 6.57
N VAL A 38 2.36 -8.03 5.53
CA VAL A 38 2.60 -6.61 5.26
C VAL A 38 1.53 -5.73 5.87
N ARG A 39 1.93 -4.56 6.38
CA ARG A 39 1.02 -3.48 6.75
C ARG A 39 0.66 -2.66 5.52
N TRP A 40 -0.63 -2.39 5.35
CA TRP A 40 -1.13 -1.63 4.22
C TRP A 40 -1.24 -0.15 4.64
N VAL A 41 -0.70 0.75 3.83
CA VAL A 41 -0.67 2.18 4.14
C VAL A 41 -1.26 2.96 2.96
N PRO A 42 -2.44 3.57 3.11
CA PRO A 42 -3.04 4.34 2.03
C PRO A 42 -2.27 5.64 1.78
N THR A 43 -2.28 6.09 0.53
CA THR A 43 -1.81 7.41 0.12
C THR A 43 -2.67 7.94 -1.03
N TRP A 44 -2.86 9.25 -1.07
CA TRP A 44 -3.67 9.94 -2.05
C TRP A 44 -3.28 11.41 -2.12
N GLU A 45 -3.74 12.09 -3.16
CA GLU A 45 -3.68 13.54 -3.27
C GLU A 45 -4.71 14.17 -2.34
N PRO A 46 -4.27 14.90 -1.28
CA PRO A 46 -5.18 15.45 -0.29
C PRO A 46 -6.02 16.61 -0.84
N ASP A 47 -7.23 16.77 -0.30
CA ASP A 47 -8.08 17.94 -0.49
C ASP A 47 -7.47 19.19 0.16
N GLU A 48 -8.12 20.35 -0.03
CA GLU A 48 -7.61 21.63 0.48
C GLU A 48 -7.43 21.62 2.01
N LEU A 49 -8.41 21.05 2.74
CA LEU A 49 -8.37 21.00 4.20
C LEU A 49 -7.25 20.09 4.70
N SER A 50 -7.15 18.87 4.18
CA SER A 50 -6.07 17.94 4.52
C SER A 50 -4.70 18.51 4.13
N SER A 51 -4.61 19.22 3.01
CA SER A 51 -3.39 19.91 2.57
C SER A 51 -2.95 21.00 3.55
N SER A 52 -3.88 21.80 4.06
CA SER A 52 -3.59 22.79 5.09
C SER A 52 -3.08 22.14 6.39
N LEU A 53 -3.73 21.07 6.85
CA LEU A 53 -3.31 20.34 8.05
C LEU A 53 -1.90 19.74 7.90
N LEU A 54 -1.58 19.19 6.72
CA LEU A 54 -0.24 18.68 6.41
C LEU A 54 0.81 19.79 6.42
N ALA A 55 0.49 20.95 5.84
CA ALA A 55 1.38 22.10 5.80
C ALA A 55 1.68 22.66 7.20
N GLU A 56 0.66 22.77 8.05
CA GLU A 56 0.82 23.17 9.47
C GLU A 56 1.72 22.20 10.24
N ALA A 57 1.63 20.90 9.93
CA ALA A 57 2.51 19.88 10.49
C ALA A 57 3.92 19.83 9.84
N GLY A 58 4.22 20.69 8.87
CA GLY A 58 5.50 20.72 8.17
C GLY A 58 5.71 19.55 7.20
N ILE A 59 4.64 18.85 6.82
CA ILE A 59 4.65 17.67 5.96
C ILE A 59 4.49 18.12 4.51
N LYS A 60 5.36 17.63 3.62
CA LYS A 60 5.31 17.93 2.18
C LYS A 60 5.33 16.67 1.35
N LEU A 61 4.15 16.26 0.85
CA LEU A 61 4.05 15.10 -0.03
C LEU A 61 4.74 15.38 -1.38
N PRO A 62 5.53 14.43 -1.91
CA PRO A 62 6.22 14.57 -3.20
C PRO A 62 5.28 14.35 -4.40
N TYR A 63 4.03 14.84 -4.32
CA TYR A 63 3.07 14.71 -5.40
C TYR A 63 3.45 15.60 -6.59
N VAL A 64 3.42 15.01 -7.79
CA VAL A 64 3.64 15.73 -9.05
C VAL A 64 2.49 15.39 -9.99
N PRO A 65 1.72 16.39 -10.48
CA PRO A 65 0.70 16.17 -11.49
C PRO A 65 1.28 15.46 -12.70
N MET A 66 0.55 14.46 -13.19
CA MET A 66 0.97 13.68 -14.34
C MET A 66 0.78 14.46 -15.64
N SER A 67 1.75 14.40 -16.55
CA SER A 67 1.57 14.97 -17.90
C SER A 67 0.53 14.19 -18.71
N VAL A 68 -0.06 14.84 -19.70
CA VAL A 68 -1.06 14.23 -20.59
C VAL A 68 -0.47 13.05 -21.36
N GLU A 69 0.77 13.16 -21.81
CA GLU A 69 1.50 12.14 -22.56
C GLU A 69 1.72 10.89 -21.72
N LYS A 70 2.18 11.07 -20.47
CA LYS A 70 2.34 9.97 -19.52
C LYS A 70 1.00 9.30 -19.20
N GLY A 71 -0.07 10.10 -19.05
CA GLY A 71 -1.42 9.58 -18.87
C GLY A 71 -1.87 8.70 -20.04
N ARG A 72 -1.68 9.16 -21.29
CA ARG A 72 -2.02 8.38 -22.51
C ARG A 72 -1.25 7.06 -22.59
N TYR A 73 0.02 7.06 -22.21
CA TYR A 73 0.81 5.82 -22.15
C TYR A 73 0.24 4.84 -21.11
N ILE A 74 -0.04 5.33 -19.90
CA ILE A 74 -0.57 4.51 -18.80
C ILE A 74 -1.90 3.86 -19.18
N LEU A 75 -2.78 4.56 -19.92
CA LEU A 75 -4.01 3.95 -20.43
C LEU A 75 -3.77 2.70 -21.28
N GLN A 76 -2.74 2.72 -22.13
CA GLN A 76 -2.41 1.57 -22.98
C GLN A 76 -1.76 0.46 -22.15
N ASP A 77 -0.88 0.85 -21.23
CA ASP A 77 -0.11 -0.07 -20.40
C ASP A 77 -0.99 -0.85 -19.44
N VAL A 78 -1.88 -0.15 -18.75
CA VAL A 78 -2.86 -0.76 -17.84
C VAL A 78 -3.76 -1.75 -18.57
N ARG A 79 -4.17 -1.45 -19.81
CA ARG A 79 -4.94 -2.42 -20.63
C ARG A 79 -4.17 -3.69 -20.94
N ARG A 80 -2.87 -3.59 -21.27
CA ARG A 80 -2.01 -4.77 -21.48
C ARG A 80 -1.91 -5.59 -20.20
N MET A 81 -1.58 -4.93 -19.09
CA MET A 81 -1.40 -5.59 -17.80
C MET A 81 -2.66 -6.24 -17.25
N ALA A 82 -3.83 -5.62 -17.46
CA ALA A 82 -5.13 -6.21 -17.12
C ALA A 82 -5.40 -7.45 -17.97
N LYS A 83 -5.14 -7.39 -19.28
CA LYS A 83 -5.28 -8.54 -20.19
C LYS A 83 -4.37 -9.69 -19.78
N ASP A 84 -3.11 -9.43 -19.46
CA ASP A 84 -2.15 -10.45 -19.05
C ASP A 84 -2.56 -11.16 -17.74
N ARG A 85 -3.34 -10.48 -16.90
CA ARG A 85 -3.91 -11.03 -15.64
C ARG A 85 -5.33 -11.61 -15.81
N GLY A 86 -5.90 -11.58 -17.02
CA GLY A 86 -7.28 -12.01 -17.25
C GLY A 86 -8.34 -11.14 -16.55
N LEU A 87 -8.00 -9.89 -16.21
CA LEU A 87 -8.91 -8.98 -15.51
C LEU A 87 -9.80 -8.23 -16.50
N ALA A 88 -11.12 -8.29 -16.28
CA ALA A 88 -12.09 -7.47 -17.00
C ALA A 88 -12.08 -6.05 -16.42
N MET A 89 -11.57 -5.09 -17.21
CA MET A 89 -11.40 -3.71 -16.76
C MET A 89 -12.41 -2.77 -17.43
N THR A 90 -13.08 -1.95 -16.61
CA THR A 90 -13.88 -0.80 -17.03
C THR A 90 -13.18 0.47 -16.55
N TRP A 91 -12.77 1.35 -17.47
CA TRP A 91 -12.07 2.57 -17.08
C TRP A 91 -13.02 3.55 -16.38
N PRO A 92 -12.75 3.96 -15.12
CA PRO A 92 -13.59 4.93 -14.41
C PRO A 92 -13.47 6.32 -15.05
N VAL A 93 -14.56 7.09 -14.98
CA VAL A 93 -14.60 8.48 -15.48
C VAL A 93 -14.54 9.42 -14.28
N ASP A 94 -13.35 9.93 -13.99
CA ASP A 94 -13.13 10.89 -12.91
C ASP A 94 -13.28 12.32 -13.46
N ARG A 95 -14.38 13.02 -13.15
CA ARG A 95 -14.57 14.41 -13.61
C ARG A 95 -13.89 15.42 -12.70
N ASN A 96 -14.20 15.38 -11.40
CA ASN A 96 -13.63 16.23 -10.36
C ASN A 96 -13.43 15.38 -9.09
N PRO A 97 -12.49 14.44 -9.10
CA PRO A 97 -12.39 13.45 -8.04
C PRO A 97 -11.95 14.07 -6.71
N VAL A 98 -12.59 13.64 -5.62
CA VAL A 98 -12.20 13.93 -4.24
C VAL A 98 -11.74 12.63 -3.58
N TRP A 99 -10.43 12.39 -3.55
CA TRP A 99 -9.89 11.10 -3.09
C TRP A 99 -10.02 10.89 -1.58
N GLU A 100 -10.19 11.96 -0.79
CA GLU A 100 -10.55 11.90 0.63
C GLU A 100 -11.74 10.97 0.90
N VAL A 101 -12.76 10.98 0.03
CA VAL A 101 -14.00 10.22 0.25
C VAL A 101 -13.71 8.73 0.40
N SER A 102 -13.00 8.12 -0.55
CA SER A 102 -12.68 6.70 -0.50
C SER A 102 -11.58 6.36 0.49
N HIS A 103 -10.58 7.23 0.66
CA HIS A 103 -9.45 6.91 1.55
C HIS A 103 -9.82 7.06 3.03
N LEU A 104 -10.68 8.02 3.41
CA LEU A 104 -11.18 8.10 4.78
C LEU A 104 -12.25 7.03 5.05
N ALA A 105 -13.05 6.62 4.06
CA ALA A 105 -13.92 5.45 4.18
C ALA A 105 -13.12 4.16 4.40
N TYR A 106 -11.97 4.00 3.73
CA TYR A 106 -11.02 2.92 4.01
C TYR A 106 -10.54 2.96 5.47
N LEU A 107 -10.17 4.13 6.00
CA LEU A 107 -9.74 4.25 7.40
C LEU A 107 -10.87 3.90 8.37
N ALA A 108 -12.10 4.29 8.08
CA ALA A 108 -13.27 3.90 8.88
C ALA A 108 -13.48 2.38 8.87
N ALA A 109 -13.37 1.73 7.71
CA ALA A 109 -13.48 0.28 7.60
C ALA A 109 -12.30 -0.46 8.28
N GLU A 110 -11.07 0.09 8.20
CA GLU A 110 -9.87 -0.43 8.87
C GLU A 110 -10.06 -0.49 10.39
N GLU A 111 -10.69 0.53 11.00
CA GLU A 111 -11.00 0.56 12.43
C GLU A 111 -11.98 -0.52 12.88
N GLU A 112 -12.84 -0.97 11.96
CA GLU A 112 -13.80 -2.07 12.19
C GLU A 112 -13.25 -3.42 11.74
N GLY A 113 -11.96 -3.49 11.36
CA GLY A 113 -11.30 -4.72 10.95
C GLY A 113 -11.62 -5.18 9.52
N ALA A 114 -12.32 -4.36 8.73
CA ALA A 114 -12.77 -4.67 7.37
C ALA A 114 -11.97 -3.94 6.28
N GLY A 115 -10.78 -3.44 6.59
CA GLY A 115 -9.98 -2.64 5.66
C GLY A 115 -9.56 -3.40 4.39
N ARG A 116 -9.27 -4.70 4.49
CA ARG A 116 -8.86 -5.52 3.34
C ARG A 116 -10.03 -5.79 2.40
N GLU A 117 -11.17 -6.13 2.97
CA GLU A 117 -12.44 -6.35 2.29
C GLU A 117 -12.91 -5.06 1.61
N PHE A 118 -12.72 -3.91 2.27
CA PHE A 118 -12.98 -2.60 1.69
C PHE A 118 -12.11 -2.33 0.46
N VAL A 119 -10.79 -2.55 0.52
CA VAL A 119 -9.92 -2.38 -0.65
C VAL A 119 -10.35 -3.29 -1.81
N ALA A 120 -10.76 -4.52 -1.52
CA ALA A 120 -11.27 -5.46 -2.52
C ALA A 120 -12.56 -4.91 -3.18
N ALA A 121 -13.52 -4.48 -2.37
CA ALA A 121 -14.80 -3.94 -2.82
C ALA A 121 -14.62 -2.63 -3.61
N ALA A 122 -13.83 -1.68 -3.10
CA ALA A 122 -13.54 -0.41 -3.75
C ALA A 122 -12.77 -0.59 -5.06
N SER A 123 -11.80 -1.51 -5.10
CA SER A 123 -11.06 -1.85 -6.32
C SER A 123 -11.97 -2.42 -7.39
N ARG A 124 -12.87 -3.35 -7.02
CA ARG A 124 -13.88 -3.90 -7.92
C ARG A 124 -14.84 -2.84 -8.43
N ALA A 125 -15.38 -2.01 -7.52
CA ALA A 125 -16.28 -0.92 -7.86
C ALA A 125 -15.65 0.02 -8.90
N ARG A 126 -14.40 0.44 -8.67
CA ARG A 126 -13.70 1.36 -9.55
C ARG A 126 -13.26 0.72 -10.88
N TRP A 127 -12.51 -0.38 -10.81
CA TRP A 127 -11.74 -0.88 -11.95
C TRP A 127 -12.46 -1.94 -12.77
N GLU A 128 -13.36 -2.70 -12.16
CA GLU A 128 -14.16 -3.71 -12.88
C GLU A 128 -15.51 -3.13 -13.30
N ARG A 129 -16.12 -2.31 -12.44
CA ARG A 129 -17.48 -1.75 -12.65
C ARG A 129 -17.51 -0.28 -13.08
N GLY A 130 -16.37 0.42 -13.11
CA GLY A 130 -16.28 1.81 -13.56
C GLY A 130 -17.00 2.83 -12.67
N ARG A 131 -17.27 2.50 -11.40
CA ARG A 131 -17.94 3.40 -10.45
C ARG A 131 -16.99 4.48 -9.95
N ASP A 132 -17.55 5.66 -9.64
CA ASP A 132 -16.81 6.77 -9.05
C ASP A 132 -16.66 6.58 -7.54
N ILE A 133 -15.47 6.21 -7.08
CA ILE A 133 -15.17 6.04 -5.64
C ILE A 133 -14.87 7.37 -4.93
N SER A 134 -15.09 8.51 -5.57
CA SER A 134 -15.16 9.81 -4.91
C SER A 134 -16.58 10.24 -4.55
N ASP A 135 -17.57 9.40 -4.87
CA ASP A 135 -18.97 9.60 -4.52
C ASP A 135 -19.30 8.94 -3.15
N PRO A 136 -19.79 9.70 -2.15
CA PRO A 136 -20.26 9.16 -0.87
C PRO A 136 -21.29 8.04 -0.99
N ASP A 137 -22.16 8.05 -2.00
CA ASP A 137 -23.18 7.01 -2.20
C ASP A 137 -22.54 5.68 -2.59
N VAL A 138 -21.41 5.71 -3.31
CA VAL A 138 -20.63 4.50 -3.61
C VAL A 138 -20.00 3.93 -2.33
N MET A 139 -19.60 4.78 -1.39
CA MET A 139 -19.06 4.33 -0.09
C MET A 139 -20.16 3.74 0.79
N SER A 140 -21.36 4.33 0.77
CA SER A 140 -22.57 3.78 1.42
C SER A 140 -22.89 2.38 0.92
N ASP A 141 -22.91 2.17 -0.41
CA ASP A 141 -23.18 0.86 -1.00
C ASP A 141 -22.12 -0.18 -0.61
N ILE A 142 -20.84 0.18 -0.67
CA ILE A 142 -19.74 -0.70 -0.27
C ILE A 142 -19.88 -1.09 1.21
N ALA A 143 -20.25 -0.15 2.08
CA ALA A 143 -20.50 -0.45 3.49
C ALA A 143 -21.61 -1.49 3.66
N GLY A 144 -22.73 -1.32 2.95
CA GLY A 144 -23.85 -2.25 2.99
C GLY A 144 -23.45 -3.66 2.54
N ASP A 145 -22.68 -3.77 1.44
CA ASP A 145 -22.15 -5.04 0.94
C ASP A 145 -21.21 -5.73 1.96
N LEU A 146 -20.53 -4.96 2.81
CA LEU A 146 -19.60 -5.45 3.84
C LEU A 146 -20.25 -5.63 5.22
N GLY A 147 -21.53 -5.28 5.38
CA GLY A 147 -22.21 -5.31 6.68
C GLY A 147 -21.74 -4.23 7.67
N LEU A 148 -21.12 -3.16 7.17
CA LEU A 148 -20.71 -1.98 7.94
C LEU A 148 -21.82 -0.92 7.95
N ASP A 149 -21.71 0.10 8.81
CA ASP A 149 -22.63 1.25 8.82
C ASP A 149 -22.48 2.10 7.53
N PRO A 150 -23.52 2.17 6.67
CA PRO A 150 -23.47 2.95 5.43
C PRO A 150 -23.26 4.44 5.64
N VAL A 151 -23.85 5.00 6.70
CA VAL A 151 -23.70 6.43 6.99
C VAL A 151 -22.26 6.72 7.39
N ARG A 152 -21.66 5.87 8.23
CA ARG A 152 -20.28 6.04 8.68
C ARG A 152 -19.28 6.13 7.52
N LEU A 153 -19.39 5.23 6.54
CA LEU A 153 -18.47 5.22 5.39
C LEU A 153 -18.76 6.37 4.42
N ALA A 154 -20.04 6.69 4.17
CA ALA A 154 -20.43 7.81 3.31
C ALA A 154 -19.96 9.16 3.86
N THR A 155 -20.01 9.37 5.17
CA THR A 155 -19.62 10.64 5.81
C THR A 155 -18.20 10.65 6.35
N ALA A 156 -17.40 9.61 6.10
CA ALA A 156 -16.06 9.47 6.68
C ALA A 156 -15.14 10.68 6.41
N ALA A 157 -15.25 11.31 5.24
CA ALA A 157 -14.47 12.49 4.88
C ALA A 157 -14.81 13.76 5.68
N GLN A 158 -15.92 13.75 6.42
CA GLN A 158 -16.39 14.85 7.27
C GLN A 158 -15.98 14.63 8.74
N ASP A 159 -15.52 13.43 9.11
CA ASP A 159 -15.06 13.11 10.46
C ASP A 159 -13.66 13.71 10.71
N SER A 160 -13.58 14.66 11.63
CA SER A 160 -12.34 15.34 12.00
C SER A 160 -11.30 14.41 12.62
N ARG A 161 -11.73 13.35 13.31
CA ARG A 161 -10.84 12.34 13.89
C ARG A 161 -10.22 11.46 12.80
N LEU A 162 -11.01 11.04 11.81
CA LEU A 162 -10.48 10.33 10.63
C LEU A 162 -9.55 11.22 9.80
N ARG A 163 -9.82 12.54 9.71
CA ARG A 163 -8.88 13.49 9.10
C ARG A 163 -7.55 13.58 9.86
N GLY A 164 -7.59 13.60 11.19
CA GLY A 164 -6.38 13.52 12.01
C GLY A 164 -5.58 12.23 11.74
N LEU A 165 -6.26 11.09 11.64
CA LEU A 165 -5.64 9.81 11.28
C LEU A 165 -5.06 9.83 9.86
N ALA A 166 -5.78 10.43 8.90
CA ALA A 166 -5.31 10.59 7.53
C ALA A 166 -4.00 11.40 7.45
N VAL A 167 -3.91 12.51 8.19
CA VAL A 167 -2.67 13.31 8.30
C VAL A 167 -1.52 12.45 8.83
N GLN A 168 -1.75 11.61 9.83
CA GLN A 168 -0.72 10.69 10.35
C GLN A 168 -0.29 9.67 9.29
N ARG A 169 -1.23 9.09 8.52
CA ARG A 169 -0.89 8.14 7.43
C ARG A 169 -0.07 8.81 6.34
N LEU A 170 -0.44 10.02 5.93
CA LEU A 170 0.30 10.80 4.94
C LEU A 170 1.65 11.30 5.47
N GLU A 171 1.78 11.54 6.77
CA GLU A 171 3.08 11.77 7.41
C GLU A 171 4.02 10.57 7.25
N GLU A 172 3.50 9.34 7.39
CA GLU A 172 4.29 8.13 7.17
C GLU A 172 4.78 8.02 5.72
N VAL A 173 3.94 8.37 4.74
CA VAL A 173 4.28 8.44 3.31
C VAL A 173 5.46 9.40 3.10
N TRP A 174 5.39 10.59 3.70
CA TRP A 174 6.45 11.59 3.63
C TRP A 174 7.75 11.11 4.29
N ARG A 175 7.68 10.61 5.53
CA ARG A 175 8.84 10.13 6.30
C ARG A 175 9.56 8.97 5.62
N ASP A 176 8.81 8.05 5.01
CA ASP A 176 9.38 6.92 4.31
C ASP A 176 9.79 7.26 2.86
N GLY A 177 9.57 8.50 2.41
CA GLY A 177 10.01 9.01 1.11
C GLY A 177 9.27 8.36 -0.07
N VAL A 178 8.00 8.04 0.12
CA VAL A 178 7.15 7.43 -0.91
C VAL A 178 6.71 8.49 -1.92
N PHE A 179 7.11 8.32 -3.18
CA PHE A 179 6.86 9.27 -4.27
C PHE A 179 5.88 8.77 -5.34
N GLY A 180 5.39 7.54 -5.19
CA GLY A 180 4.46 6.91 -6.10
C GLY A 180 4.03 5.56 -5.56
N VAL A 181 3.01 4.96 -6.16
CA VAL A 181 2.44 3.67 -5.72
C VAL A 181 2.22 2.72 -6.90
N PRO A 182 2.23 1.39 -6.67
CA PRO A 182 2.49 0.72 -5.39
C PRO A 182 3.96 0.87 -4.96
N PHE A 183 4.19 0.94 -3.66
CA PHE A 183 5.53 1.06 -3.08
C PHE A 183 5.64 0.11 -1.89
N PHE A 184 6.74 -0.61 -1.80
CA PHE A 184 6.95 -1.62 -0.76
C PHE A 184 8.24 -1.34 -0.01
N ILE A 185 8.23 -1.61 1.29
CA ILE A 185 9.40 -1.45 2.17
C ILE A 185 9.54 -2.69 3.04
N VAL A 186 10.74 -3.27 3.06
CA VAL A 186 11.13 -4.34 3.99
C VAL A 186 12.52 -4.04 4.53
N GLY A 187 12.65 -3.97 5.86
CA GLY A 187 13.88 -3.51 6.49
C GLY A 187 14.28 -2.11 6.02
N HIS A 188 15.42 -2.03 5.33
CA HIS A 188 15.95 -0.79 4.73
C HIS A 188 15.71 -0.69 3.22
N GLU A 189 15.24 -1.76 2.59
CA GLU A 189 15.04 -1.84 1.15
C GLU A 189 13.68 -1.29 0.73
N LYS A 190 13.66 -0.69 -0.46
CA LYS A 190 12.49 -0.02 -1.03
C LYS A 190 12.27 -0.49 -2.47
N PHE A 191 11.02 -0.76 -2.81
CA PHE A 191 10.61 -1.30 -4.11
C PHE A 191 9.45 -0.47 -4.64
N TRP A 192 9.57 0.09 -5.83
CA TRP A 192 8.52 0.90 -6.45
C TRP A 192 8.04 0.27 -7.74
N GLY A 193 6.72 0.21 -7.90
CA GLY A 193 6.07 -0.39 -9.05
C GLY A 193 5.72 -1.86 -8.85
N VAL A 194 4.66 -2.30 -9.52
CA VAL A 194 4.20 -3.70 -9.47
C VAL A 194 5.20 -4.66 -10.13
N ASP A 195 6.04 -4.14 -11.04
CA ASP A 195 7.17 -4.83 -11.66
C ASP A 195 8.35 -5.10 -10.70
N ARG A 196 8.30 -4.56 -9.47
CA ARG A 196 9.23 -4.88 -8.38
C ARG A 196 8.63 -5.76 -7.29
N LEU A 197 7.37 -6.16 -7.45
CA LEU A 197 6.68 -7.02 -6.48
C LEU A 197 7.40 -8.36 -6.25
N PRO A 198 7.89 -9.09 -7.27
CA PRO A 198 8.60 -10.36 -7.04
C PRO A 198 9.85 -10.20 -6.16
N GLN A 199 10.67 -9.16 -6.40
CA GLN A 199 11.87 -8.89 -5.60
C GLN A 199 11.52 -8.51 -4.17
N PHE A 200 10.43 -7.77 -3.96
CA PHE A 200 9.92 -7.47 -2.62
C PHE A 200 9.48 -8.74 -1.88
N VAL A 201 8.77 -9.64 -2.57
CA VAL A 201 8.34 -10.93 -2.02
C VAL A 201 9.55 -11.76 -1.56
N ASP A 202 10.57 -11.86 -2.40
CA ASP A 202 11.79 -12.60 -2.09
C ASP A 202 12.51 -12.00 -0.86
N ALA A 203 12.73 -10.68 -0.86
CA ALA A 203 13.37 -9.97 0.26
C ALA A 203 12.60 -10.14 1.58
N LEU A 204 11.27 -10.14 1.55
CA LEU A 204 10.45 -10.39 2.73
C LEU A 204 10.58 -11.82 3.25
N ARG A 205 10.54 -12.81 2.35
CA ARG A 205 10.68 -14.21 2.74
C ARG A 205 12.07 -14.50 3.31
N GLU A 206 13.12 -13.93 2.72
CA GLU A 206 14.47 -14.00 3.25
C GLU A 206 14.59 -13.38 4.65
N LEU A 207 14.00 -12.20 4.87
CA LEU A 207 14.00 -11.55 6.19
C LEU A 207 13.33 -12.44 7.24
N ARG A 208 12.18 -13.04 6.90
CA ARG A 208 11.44 -13.92 7.81
C ARG A 208 12.21 -15.19 8.16
N VAL A 209 12.93 -15.78 7.20
CA VAL A 209 13.80 -16.94 7.45
C VAL A 209 14.93 -16.56 8.42
N ARG A 210 15.59 -15.42 8.22
CA ARG A 210 16.66 -14.96 9.12
C ARG A 210 16.18 -14.68 10.53
N GLU A 211 14.91 -14.29 10.69
CA GLU A 211 14.29 -13.98 11.98
C GLU A 211 13.77 -15.21 12.73
N ASP A 212 13.63 -16.37 12.08
CA ASP A 212 13.26 -17.63 12.72
C ASP A 212 14.51 -18.35 13.29
N PRO A 213 14.71 -18.37 14.63
CA PRO A 213 15.88 -18.96 15.25
C PRO A 213 16.01 -20.48 15.04
N GLY A 214 14.93 -21.17 14.64
CA GLY A 214 14.93 -22.61 14.37
C GLY A 214 15.61 -22.99 13.06
N THR A 215 15.79 -22.06 12.13
CA THR A 215 16.34 -22.34 10.78
C THR A 215 17.86 -22.51 10.77
N TRP A 216 18.58 -21.98 11.77
CA TRP A 216 20.04 -22.09 11.88
C TRP A 216 20.53 -23.43 12.47
N GLN A 217 19.63 -24.25 13.03
CA GLN A 217 20.02 -25.50 13.72
C GLN A 217 20.39 -26.65 12.76
N GLY A 218 20.24 -26.49 11.44
CA GLY A 218 20.48 -27.55 10.44
C GLY A 218 21.71 -27.37 9.54
N LEU A 219 22.48 -26.28 9.67
CA LEU A 219 23.53 -25.92 8.69
C LEU A 219 24.96 -25.86 9.25
N VAL A 220 25.21 -26.34 10.46
CA VAL A 220 26.57 -26.49 10.99
C VAL A 220 27.05 -27.93 10.76
N PRO A 221 28.00 -28.19 9.84
CA PRO A 221 28.71 -29.46 9.89
C PRO A 221 29.50 -29.47 11.21
N ALA A 222 29.27 -30.47 12.05
CA ALA A 222 30.08 -30.72 13.23
C ALA A 222 31.50 -31.09 12.78
N GLY A 223 32.37 -30.08 12.60
CA GLY A 223 33.81 -30.22 12.40
C GLY A 223 34.54 -29.89 13.71
N PRO A 224 35.58 -30.64 14.09
CA PRO A 224 36.23 -30.47 15.38
C PRO A 224 37.00 -29.14 15.43
N ALA A 225 37.00 -28.55 16.62
CA ALA A 225 37.74 -27.35 16.97
C ALA A 225 39.21 -27.45 16.54
N GLY A 226 39.68 -26.45 15.80
CA GLY A 226 41.07 -26.27 15.40
C GLY A 226 41.47 -24.81 15.61
N ASP A 227 42.41 -24.64 16.54
CA ASP A 227 43.04 -23.40 16.98
C ASP A 227 43.93 -22.75 15.90
N MET A 228 44.30 -21.48 16.15
CA MET A 228 45.45 -20.70 15.66
C MET A 228 45.26 -19.77 14.45
N GLY A 229 45.43 -18.46 14.70
CA GLY A 229 45.94 -17.51 13.69
C GLY A 229 45.51 -16.05 13.87
N HIS A 230 46.41 -15.22 14.41
CA HIS A 230 46.25 -13.76 14.49
C HIS A 230 46.78 -13.02 13.25
N ALA A 231 46.21 -11.82 13.02
CA ALA A 231 46.73 -10.62 12.34
C ALA A 231 46.82 -10.55 10.81
N GLY A 232 46.09 -9.58 10.24
CA GLY A 232 46.56 -8.79 9.08
C GLY A 232 45.51 -8.37 8.05
N GLY A 233 45.35 -7.05 7.86
CA GLY A 233 45.23 -6.48 6.51
C GLY A 233 43.90 -5.82 6.12
N CYS A 234 43.96 -4.51 5.89
CA CYS A 234 43.01 -3.73 5.10
C CYS A 234 42.95 -4.19 3.63
N GLY A 235 41.79 -3.99 3.01
CA GLY A 235 41.54 -4.05 1.57
C GLY A 235 40.10 -3.63 1.30
#